data_AF-A0A1E4RQE3-F1
#
_entry.id   AF-A0A1E4RQE3-F1
#
_cell.length_a   1.000
_cell.length_b   1.000
_cell.length_c   1.000
_cell.angle_alpha   90.00
_cell.angle_beta   90.00
_cell.angle_gamma   90.00
#
_symmetry.space_group_name_H-M   'P 1'
#
loop_
_entity.id
_entity.type
_entity.pdbx_description
1 polymer ?
#
loop_
_entity_poly.entity_id
_entity_poly.type
_entity_poly.pdbx_seq_one_letter_code
_entity_poly.pdbx_strand_id
1 'polypeptide(L)'
;MRLENVSRSLSISELQKTLLTQYSSVCSMKFRDCSSNKPLQLYQTLSEITHNGLCVVQALLPLNGGKGGFGNNLRSNKGNKQKKKPTEDSKAFSKDLKTGVRIKDLNRLQKASEVLQKQQEHSQEAKEKLDKKQAKLKKAIEYYEGILNGKSNEKFKDTDFLDEADNVMQNLRDKMEVVFELLGSEEWESDWES
;
A
#
# COMPACT_ATOMS: atom_id res chain seq x y z
N MET A 1 12.23 -13.22 37.55
CA MET A 1 12.32 -14.67 37.82
C MET A 1 13.77 -15.09 37.70
N ARG A 2 14.28 -15.90 38.63
CA ARG A 2 15.67 -16.37 38.63
C ARG A 2 15.64 -17.89 38.44
N LEU A 3 16.17 -18.36 37.31
CA LEU A 3 16.40 -19.79 37.09
C LEU A 3 17.75 -20.13 37.67
N GLU A 4 17.76 -20.94 38.72
CA GLU A 4 18.99 -21.45 39.33
C GLU A 4 19.24 -22.88 38.82
N ASN A 5 20.51 -23.23 38.59
CA ASN A 5 20.95 -24.56 38.14
C ASN A 5 20.56 -24.96 36.69
N VAL A 6 20.63 -24.03 35.75
CA VAL A 6 20.51 -24.37 34.32
C VAL A 6 21.89 -24.72 33.76
N SER A 7 22.00 -25.89 33.13
CA SER A 7 23.23 -26.34 32.46
C SER A 7 23.68 -25.31 31.42
N ARG A 8 24.97 -24.95 31.44
CA ARG A 8 25.54 -23.96 30.49
C ARG A 8 25.46 -24.41 29.03
N SER A 9 25.32 -25.71 28.79
CA SER A 9 25.15 -26.33 27.48
C SER A 9 23.71 -26.34 26.96
N LEU A 10 22.73 -25.86 27.74
CA LEU A 10 21.34 -25.88 27.31
C LEU A 10 21.18 -25.01 26.06
N SER A 11 20.46 -25.54 25.07
CA SER A 11 20.13 -24.77 23.88
C SER A 11 19.10 -23.70 24.24
N ILE A 12 19.18 -22.55 23.57
CA ILE A 12 18.16 -21.50 23.76
C ILE A 12 16.79 -21.96 23.31
N SER A 13 16.71 -22.89 22.36
CA SER A 13 15.44 -23.47 21.93
C SER A 13 14.72 -24.20 23.08
N GLU A 14 15.46 -24.93 23.91
CA GLU A 14 14.93 -25.61 25.10
C GLU A 14 14.57 -24.61 26.18
N LEU A 15 15.40 -23.58 26.38
CA LEU A 15 15.09 -22.49 27.32
C LEU A 15 13.81 -21.73 26.92
N GLN A 16 13.62 -21.45 25.63
CA GLN A 16 12.40 -20.82 25.16
C GLN A 16 11.19 -21.73 25.37
N LYS A 17 11.34 -23.04 25.12
CA LYS A 17 10.27 -24.01 25.40
C LYS A 17 9.92 -24.06 26.89
N THR A 18 10.89 -24.15 27.79
CA THR A 18 10.62 -24.18 29.24
C THR A 18 9.95 -22.90 29.71
N LEU A 19 10.41 -21.74 29.24
CA LEU A 19 9.78 -20.46 29.54
C LEU A 19 8.35 -20.39 28.96
N LEU A 20 8.11 -20.85 27.74
CA LEU A 20 6.76 -20.84 27.14
C LEU A 20 5.81 -21.81 27.86
N THR A 21 6.28 -22.99 28.27
CA THR A 21 5.49 -23.94 29.07
C THR A 21 5.08 -23.31 30.40
N GLN A 22 5.99 -22.56 31.02
CA GLN A 22 5.72 -21.88 32.28
C GLN A 22 4.78 -20.67 32.13
N TYR A 23 4.84 -19.98 30.99
CA TYR A 23 3.98 -18.85 30.64
C TYR A 23 2.93 -19.23 29.60
N SER A 24 2.28 -20.38 29.78
CA SER A 24 1.29 -20.93 28.84
C SER A 24 0.07 -20.02 28.62
N SER A 25 -0.24 -19.16 29.58
CA SER A 25 -1.31 -18.15 29.49
C SER A 25 -1.02 -17.04 28.48
N VAL A 26 0.25 -16.86 28.08
CA VAL A 26 0.68 -15.80 27.17
C VAL A 26 1.20 -16.42 25.88
N CYS A 27 0.28 -16.62 24.93
CA CYS A 27 0.65 -17.03 23.58
C CYS A 27 1.61 -16.01 22.95
N SER A 28 2.72 -16.48 22.37
CA SER A 28 3.66 -15.74 21.50
C SER A 28 4.66 -14.76 22.15
N MET A 29 5.08 -14.96 23.40
CA MET A 29 6.19 -14.18 23.99
C MET A 29 7.48 -14.27 23.14
N LYS A 30 8.11 -13.11 22.92
CA LYS A 30 9.42 -13.01 22.28
C LYS A 30 10.47 -12.70 23.32
N PHE A 31 11.61 -13.37 23.24
CA PHE A 31 12.69 -13.19 24.21
C PHE A 31 13.86 -12.41 23.58
N ARG A 32 14.45 -11.50 24.33
CA ARG A 32 15.66 -10.76 23.98
C ARG A 32 16.69 -10.86 25.07
N ASP A 33 17.94 -10.82 24.67
CA ASP A 33 19.05 -10.64 25.59
C ASP A 33 19.15 -9.16 25.99
N CYS A 34 19.21 -8.90 27.30
CA CYS A 34 19.34 -7.56 27.85
C CYS A 34 20.71 -6.93 27.61
N SER A 35 21.80 -7.71 27.50
CA SER A 35 23.14 -7.16 27.33
C SER A 35 23.33 -6.64 25.90
N SER A 36 22.92 -7.44 24.90
CA SER A 36 23.09 -7.12 23.49
C SER A 36 21.90 -6.39 22.86
N ASN A 37 20.75 -6.34 23.55
CA ASN A 37 19.46 -5.88 23.02
C ASN A 37 19.04 -6.58 21.72
N LYS A 38 19.61 -7.76 21.44
CA LYS A 38 19.31 -8.56 20.25
C LYS A 38 18.26 -9.62 20.58
N PRO A 39 17.45 -10.04 19.58
CA PRO A 39 16.60 -11.21 19.73
C PRO A 39 17.44 -12.45 20.02
N LEU A 40 16.97 -13.30 20.93
CA LEU A 40 17.60 -14.59 21.21
C LEU A 40 17.55 -15.45 19.95
N GLN A 41 18.72 -15.86 19.47
CA GLN A 41 18.81 -16.70 18.28
C GLN A 41 18.75 -18.17 18.68
N LEU A 42 17.96 -18.97 17.98
CA LEU A 42 17.68 -20.37 18.37
C LEU A 42 18.91 -21.29 18.39
N TYR A 43 19.95 -20.92 17.63
CA TYR A 43 21.17 -21.71 17.47
C TYR A 43 22.27 -21.40 18.50
N GLN A 44 22.09 -20.35 19.31
CA GLN A 44 23.10 -19.98 20.30
C GLN A 44 22.97 -20.84 21.57
N THR A 45 24.08 -20.99 22.28
CA THR A 45 24.13 -21.64 23.60
C THR A 45 24.00 -20.62 24.72
N LEU A 46 23.60 -21.05 25.93
CA LEU A 46 23.55 -20.14 27.08
C LEU A 46 24.91 -19.53 27.41
N SER A 47 26.01 -20.26 27.20
CA SER A 47 27.37 -19.74 27.36
C SER A 47 27.65 -18.50 26.51
N GLU A 48 27.05 -18.36 25.33
CA GLU A 48 27.29 -17.22 24.43
C GLU A 48 26.59 -15.94 24.86
N ILE A 49 25.52 -16.05 25.65
CA ILE A 49 24.71 -14.92 26.11
C ILE A 49 24.98 -14.59 27.59
N THR A 50 25.65 -15.49 28.30
CA THR A 50 25.96 -15.28 29.72
C THR A 50 27.10 -14.27 29.85
N HIS A 51 26.84 -13.16 30.53
CA HIS A 51 27.84 -12.15 30.85
C HIS A 51 28.04 -12.11 32.37
N ASN A 52 29.30 -12.20 32.82
CA ASN A 52 29.66 -12.21 34.25
C ASN A 52 28.92 -13.31 35.06
N GLY A 53 28.68 -14.47 34.43
CA GLY A 53 27.97 -15.59 35.07
C GLY A 53 26.46 -15.41 35.20
N LEU A 54 25.89 -14.32 34.66
CA LEU A 54 24.46 -14.04 34.67
C LEU A 54 23.94 -13.89 33.23
N CYS A 55 22.80 -14.51 32.96
CA CYS A 55 22.05 -14.33 31.72
C CYS A 55 20.74 -13.64 32.06
N VAL A 56 20.54 -12.42 31.56
CA VAL A 56 19.33 -11.65 31.79
C VAL A 56 18.54 -11.58 30.49
N VAL A 57 17.38 -12.24 30.49
CA VAL A 57 16.49 -12.32 29.34
C VAL A 57 15.26 -11.46 29.59
N GLN A 58 14.96 -10.56 28.66
CA GLN A 58 13.72 -9.79 28.65
C GLN A 58 12.67 -10.50 27.82
N ALA A 59 11.48 -10.70 28.38
CA ALA A 59 10.33 -11.17 27.64
C ALA A 59 9.47 -9.99 27.15
N LEU A 60 9.09 -10.03 25.88
CA LEU A 60 8.29 -9.03 25.19
C LEU A 60 6.99 -9.69 24.74
N LEU A 61 5.86 -9.18 25.23
CA LEU A 61 4.56 -9.56 24.72
C LEU A 61 4.31 -8.84 23.40
N PRO A 62 4.08 -9.55 22.28
CA PRO A 62 3.58 -8.91 21.08
C PRO A 62 2.12 -8.48 21.32
N LEU A 63 1.89 -7.18 21.44
CA LEU A 63 0.54 -6.65 21.45
C LEU A 63 0.00 -6.67 20.02
N ASN A 64 -1.14 -7.35 19.83
CA ASN A 64 -1.90 -7.32 18.57
C ASN A 64 -2.42 -5.88 18.36
N GLY A 65 -1.62 -5.05 17.68
CA GLY A 65 -1.97 -3.64 17.42
C GLY A 65 -0.87 -2.60 17.71
N GLY A 66 0.31 -3.00 18.18
CA GLY A 66 1.42 -2.06 18.34
C GLY A 66 1.95 -1.56 16.98
N LYS A 67 1.88 -0.25 16.70
CA LYS A 67 2.37 0.47 15.50
C LYS A 67 3.32 -0.37 14.63
N GLY A 68 2.71 -1.16 13.75
CA GLY A 68 3.37 -2.23 13.01
C GLY A 68 4.52 -1.73 12.15
N GLY A 69 5.62 -2.47 12.15
CA GLY A 69 6.67 -2.44 11.13
C GLY A 69 7.50 -1.16 10.99
N PHE A 70 6.98 0.01 11.37
CA PHE A 70 7.59 1.31 11.09
C PHE A 70 8.92 1.49 11.81
N GLY A 71 9.00 1.11 13.09
CA GLY A 71 10.25 1.15 13.85
C GLY A 71 11.30 0.16 13.33
N ASN A 72 10.87 -0.99 12.78
CA ASN A 72 11.79 -1.94 12.13
C ASN A 72 12.26 -1.44 10.76
N ASN A 73 11.37 -0.84 9.96
CA ASN A 73 11.71 -0.17 8.71
C ASN A 73 12.65 1.01 8.92
N LEU A 74 12.45 1.77 10.00
CA LEU A 74 13.37 2.83 10.41
C LEU A 74 14.74 2.25 10.77
N ARG A 75 14.80 1.16 11.54
CA ARG A 75 16.06 0.49 11.89
C ARG A 75 16.78 -0.10 10.68
N SER A 76 16.08 -0.77 9.77
CA SER A 76 16.66 -1.31 8.54
C SER A 76 17.16 -0.21 7.60
N ASN A 77 16.45 0.92 7.54
CA ASN A 77 16.84 2.06 6.69
C ASN A 77 17.89 2.98 7.33
N LYS A 78 18.09 2.94 8.66
CA LYS A 78 19.09 3.79 9.34
C LYS A 78 20.53 3.40 9.00
N GLY A 79 20.79 2.13 8.67
CA GLY A 79 22.10 1.61 8.28
C GLY A 79 22.35 1.66 6.76
N ASN A 80 21.31 1.49 5.96
CA ASN A 80 21.38 1.54 4.50
C ASN A 80 21.22 2.98 4.00
N LYS A 81 22.10 3.89 4.42
CA LYS A 81 22.34 5.10 3.63
C LYS A 81 22.99 4.61 2.33
N GLN A 82 22.19 4.31 1.31
CA GLN A 82 22.72 4.14 -0.03
C GLN A 82 23.58 5.37 -0.30
N LYS A 83 24.90 5.17 -0.43
CA LYS A 83 25.80 6.21 -0.93
C LYS A 83 25.09 6.78 -2.16
N LYS A 84 24.76 8.08 -2.14
CA LYS A 84 24.14 8.75 -3.28
C LYS A 84 25.00 8.37 -4.48
N LYS A 85 24.51 7.45 -5.33
CA LYS A 85 25.20 7.14 -6.58
C LYS A 85 25.33 8.49 -7.29
N PRO A 86 26.52 8.84 -7.80
CA PRO A 86 26.67 10.08 -8.55
C PRO A 86 25.60 10.09 -9.63
N THR A 87 24.76 11.13 -9.59
CA THR A 87 23.65 11.28 -10.53
C THR A 87 24.25 11.69 -11.86
N GLU A 88 24.69 10.74 -12.67
CA GLU A 88 25.21 11.03 -14.03
C GLU A 88 24.14 11.75 -14.87
N ASP A 89 22.85 11.50 -14.61
CA ASP A 89 21.73 12.11 -15.32
C ASP A 89 20.92 13.07 -14.43
N SER A 90 21.41 14.30 -14.24
CA SER A 90 20.65 15.41 -13.63
C SER A 90 19.25 15.58 -14.25
N LYS A 91 19.14 15.31 -15.56
CA LYS A 91 17.89 15.39 -16.34
C LYS A 91 16.86 14.30 -16.00
N ALA A 92 17.23 13.23 -15.30
CA ALA A 92 16.27 12.18 -14.94
C ALA A 92 15.25 12.65 -13.88
N PHE A 93 15.59 13.67 -13.08
CA PHE A 93 14.74 14.20 -12.03
C PHE A 93 13.93 15.44 -12.43
N SER A 94 14.24 16.05 -13.59
CA SER A 94 13.45 17.14 -14.13
C SER A 94 12.10 16.65 -14.67
N LYS A 95 11.09 17.50 -14.49
CA LYS A 95 9.82 17.39 -15.19
C LYS A 95 9.96 18.03 -16.56
N ASP A 96 9.35 17.43 -17.56
CA ASP A 96 9.14 18.10 -18.83
C ASP A 96 8.21 19.30 -18.60
N LEU A 97 8.60 20.46 -19.14
CA LEU A 97 7.89 21.72 -18.92
C LEU A 97 6.52 21.76 -19.61
N LYS A 98 6.34 20.93 -20.65
CA LYS A 98 5.10 20.89 -21.44
C LYS A 98 4.08 19.91 -20.88
N THR A 99 4.53 18.71 -20.50
CA THR A 99 3.65 17.64 -20.01
C THR A 99 3.58 17.58 -18.48
N GLY A 100 4.52 18.18 -17.77
CA GLY A 100 4.65 18.08 -16.31
C GLY A 100 5.10 16.70 -15.81
N VAL A 101 5.33 15.75 -16.72
CA VAL A 101 5.73 14.37 -16.43
C VAL A 101 7.24 14.32 -16.20
N ARG A 102 7.70 13.47 -15.28
CA ARG A 102 9.13 13.27 -15.05
C ARG A 102 9.76 12.54 -16.24
N ILE A 103 10.92 13.01 -16.69
CA ILE A 103 11.66 12.41 -17.82
C ILE A 103 11.98 10.94 -17.56
N LYS A 104 12.25 10.55 -16.31
CA LYS A 104 12.43 9.15 -15.90
C LYS A 104 11.23 8.26 -16.22
N ASP A 105 10.01 8.78 -16.07
CA ASP A 105 8.79 8.00 -16.27
C ASP A 105 8.46 7.88 -17.78
N LEU A 106 8.75 8.93 -18.57
CA LEU A 106 8.72 8.85 -20.03
C LEU A 106 9.68 7.78 -20.57
N ASN A 107 10.93 7.77 -20.09
CA ASN A 107 11.93 6.78 -20.51
C ASN A 107 11.53 5.34 -20.11
N ARG A 108 10.82 5.18 -18.98
CA ARG A 108 10.29 3.87 -18.57
C ARG A 108 9.16 3.39 -19.49
N LEU A 109 8.26 4.30 -19.89
CA LEU A 109 7.19 4.00 -20.83
C LEU A 109 7.73 3.61 -22.20
N GLN A 110 8.75 4.32 -22.69
CA GLN A 110 9.44 3.98 -23.94
C GLN A 110 10.05 2.58 -23.89
N LYS A 111 10.82 2.28 -22.84
CA LYS A 111 11.39 0.93 -22.64
C LYS A 111 10.32 -0.17 -22.55
N ALA A 112 9.20 0.11 -21.88
CA ALA A 112 8.09 -0.84 -21.81
C ALA A 112 7.47 -1.08 -23.20
N SER A 113 7.36 -0.04 -24.04
CA SER A 113 6.86 -0.19 -25.40
C SER A 113 7.79 -1.02 -26.29
N GLU A 114 9.11 -0.83 -26.18
CA GLU A 114 10.10 -1.62 -26.91
C GLU A 114 10.07 -3.10 -26.51
N VAL A 115 9.90 -3.41 -25.22
CA VAL A 115 9.76 -4.79 -24.74
C VAL A 115 8.48 -5.44 -25.27
N LEU A 116 7.36 -4.70 -25.29
CA LEU A 116 6.11 -5.19 -25.86
C LEU A 116 6.22 -5.45 -27.36
N GLN A 117 6.93 -4.59 -28.10
CA GLN A 117 7.20 -4.80 -29.53
C GLN A 117 8.06 -6.05 -29.76
N LYS A 118 9.12 -6.27 -28.97
CA LYS A 118 9.94 -7.49 -29.04
C LYS A 118 9.14 -8.76 -28.67
N GLN A 119 8.16 -8.66 -27.77
CA GLN A 119 7.26 -9.77 -27.45
C GLN A 119 6.25 -10.08 -28.56
N GLN A 120 5.93 -9.13 -29.45
CA GLN A 120 5.05 -9.35 -30.61
C GLN A 120 5.65 -10.30 -31.66
N GLU A 121 6.97 -10.50 -31.68
CA GLU A 121 7.64 -11.39 -32.63
C GLU A 121 7.40 -12.88 -32.35
N HIS A 122 6.92 -13.26 -31.15
CA HIS A 122 6.95 -14.66 -30.69
C HIS A 122 5.60 -15.36 -30.44
N SER A 123 4.44 -14.74 -30.64
CA SER A 123 3.16 -15.42 -30.37
C SER A 123 2.00 -14.81 -31.16
N GLN A 124 1.27 -15.65 -31.92
CA GLN A 124 0.11 -15.22 -32.70
C GLN A 124 -1.12 -14.94 -31.81
N GLU A 125 -1.26 -15.60 -30.66
CA GLU A 125 -2.39 -15.40 -29.72
C GLU A 125 -2.19 -14.19 -28.78
N ALA A 126 -0.96 -13.72 -28.59
CA ALA A 126 -0.69 -12.47 -27.87
C ALA A 126 -1.06 -11.22 -28.68
N LYS A 127 -1.20 -11.33 -30.00
CA LYS A 127 -1.44 -10.19 -30.91
C LYS A 127 -2.75 -9.49 -30.63
N GLU A 128 -3.88 -10.20 -30.53
CA GLU A 128 -5.19 -9.53 -30.37
C GLU A 128 -5.35 -8.76 -29.04
N LYS A 129 -4.82 -9.30 -27.94
CA LYS A 129 -4.83 -8.61 -26.63
C LYS A 129 -3.85 -7.44 -26.59
N LEU A 130 -2.75 -7.54 -27.32
CA LEU A 130 -1.78 -6.46 -27.45
C LEU A 130 -2.24 -5.38 -28.42
N ASP A 131 -2.91 -5.71 -29.52
CA ASP A 131 -3.45 -4.74 -30.48
C ASP A 131 -4.49 -3.85 -29.81
N LYS A 132 -5.32 -4.41 -28.92
CA LYS A 132 -6.23 -3.63 -28.07
C LYS A 132 -5.49 -2.70 -27.11
N LYS A 133 -4.34 -3.12 -26.55
CA LYS A 133 -3.51 -2.28 -25.68
C LYS A 133 -2.74 -1.21 -26.46
N GLN A 134 -2.21 -1.56 -27.64
CA GLN A 134 -1.54 -0.64 -28.54
C GLN A 134 -2.50 0.38 -29.13
N ALA A 135 -3.72 0.01 -29.48
CA ALA A 135 -4.75 0.94 -29.92
C ALA A 135 -5.11 1.95 -28.81
N LYS A 136 -5.20 1.50 -27.55
CA LYS A 136 -5.43 2.41 -26.40
C LYS A 136 -4.24 3.34 -26.17
N LEU A 137 -3.01 2.85 -26.28
CA LEU A 137 -1.81 3.65 -26.13
C LEU A 137 -1.61 4.65 -27.28
N LYS A 138 -1.88 4.24 -28.53
CA LYS A 138 -1.85 5.14 -29.70
C LYS A 138 -2.89 6.24 -29.58
N LYS A 139 -4.13 5.92 -29.18
CA LYS A 139 -5.15 6.94 -28.90
C LYS A 139 -4.72 7.92 -27.82
N ALA A 140 -4.07 7.44 -26.76
CA ALA A 140 -3.54 8.33 -25.73
C ALA A 140 -2.41 9.22 -26.28
N ILE A 141 -1.47 8.66 -27.05
CA ILE A 141 -0.38 9.42 -27.68
C ILE A 141 -0.93 10.46 -28.66
N GLU A 142 -1.85 10.09 -29.55
CA GLU A 142 -2.52 10.99 -30.50
C GLU A 142 -3.31 12.08 -29.80
N TYR A 143 -3.98 11.79 -28.68
CA TYR A 143 -4.65 12.78 -27.85
C TYR A 143 -3.65 13.80 -27.28
N TYR A 144 -2.56 13.32 -26.68
CA TYR A 144 -1.53 14.21 -26.13
C TYR A 144 -0.79 14.98 -27.23
N GLU A 145 -0.54 14.39 -28.40
CA GLU A 145 0.06 15.05 -29.58
C GLU A 145 -0.89 16.07 -30.21
N GLY A 146 -2.20 15.80 -30.23
CA GLY A 146 -3.24 16.72 -30.69
C GLY A 146 -3.38 17.95 -29.79
N ILE A 147 -3.22 17.76 -28.48
CA ILE A 147 -3.10 18.85 -27.49
C ILE A 147 -1.80 19.63 -27.71
N LEU A 148 -0.67 18.94 -27.89
CA LEU A 148 0.65 19.54 -28.13
C LEU A 148 0.70 20.38 -29.42
N ASN A 149 -0.01 19.95 -30.45
CA ASN A 149 -0.08 20.63 -31.75
C ASN A 149 -1.25 21.63 -31.86
N GLY A 150 -1.98 21.88 -30.76
CA GLY A 150 -3.06 22.87 -30.70
C GLY A 150 -4.28 22.56 -31.58
N LYS A 151 -4.48 21.29 -31.96
CA LYS A 151 -5.55 20.86 -32.89
C LYS A 151 -6.70 20.11 -32.22
N SER A 152 -6.63 19.80 -30.93
CA SER A 152 -7.74 19.11 -30.24
C SER A 152 -8.78 20.10 -29.71
N ASN A 153 -9.88 20.26 -30.45
CA ASN A 153 -11.13 20.87 -29.98
C ASN A 153 -11.97 19.92 -29.11
N GLU A 154 -11.39 18.81 -28.64
CA GLU A 154 -12.10 17.83 -27.83
C GLU A 154 -12.08 18.28 -26.37
N LYS A 155 -13.10 19.06 -26.01
CA LYS A 155 -13.41 19.41 -24.62
C LYS A 155 -13.48 18.11 -23.80
N PHE A 156 -12.80 18.13 -22.67
CA PHE A 156 -12.78 17.08 -21.66
C PHE A 156 -14.23 16.65 -21.35
N LYS A 157 -14.61 15.43 -21.75
CA LYS A 157 -15.91 14.82 -21.48
C LYS A 157 -15.94 14.29 -20.05
N ASP A 158 -15.92 15.21 -19.09
CA ASP A 158 -16.27 14.94 -17.69
C ASP A 158 -17.58 15.70 -17.39
N THR A 159 -18.52 15.65 -18.34
CA THR A 159 -19.90 16.15 -18.21
C THR A 159 -20.86 15.04 -17.82
N ASP A 160 -20.46 13.76 -17.94
CA ASP A 160 -21.29 12.60 -17.58
C ASP A 160 -21.73 12.67 -16.11
N PHE A 161 -20.85 13.16 -15.21
CA PHE A 161 -21.20 13.38 -13.80
C PHE A 161 -22.25 14.49 -13.61
N LEU A 162 -22.20 15.55 -14.42
CA LEU A 162 -23.17 16.65 -14.34
C LEU A 162 -24.52 16.20 -14.90
N ASP A 163 -24.53 15.47 -16.02
CA ASP A 163 -25.74 14.90 -16.60
C ASP A 163 -26.38 13.86 -15.66
N GLU A 164 -25.58 13.04 -14.98
CA GLU A 164 -26.07 12.07 -13.98
C GLU A 164 -26.59 12.77 -12.72
N ALA A 165 -25.95 13.84 -12.26
CA ALA A 165 -26.43 14.65 -11.14
C ALA A 165 -27.77 15.35 -11.47
N ASP A 166 -27.89 15.92 -12.67
CA ASP A 166 -29.13 16.56 -13.13
C ASP A 166 -30.27 15.53 -13.29
N ASN A 167 -29.98 14.34 -13.82
CA ASN A 167 -30.95 13.24 -13.90
C ASN A 167 -31.42 12.77 -12.52
N VAL A 168 -30.53 12.67 -11.53
CA VAL A 168 -30.91 12.31 -10.15
C VAL A 168 -31.78 13.40 -9.53
N MET A 169 -31.44 14.67 -9.72
CA MET A 169 -32.23 15.81 -9.22
C MET A 169 -33.61 15.88 -9.86
N GLN A 170 -33.73 15.58 -11.15
CA GLN A 170 -35.01 15.58 -11.86
C GLN A 170 -35.90 14.42 -11.38
N ASN A 171 -35.35 13.21 -11.24
CA ASN A 171 -36.06 12.08 -10.65
C ASN A 171 -36.55 12.33 -9.22
N LEU A 172 -35.80 13.11 -8.42
CA LEU A 172 -36.23 13.48 -7.07
C LEU A 172 -37.38 14.51 -7.09
N ARG A 173 -37.34 15.48 -8.01
CA ARG A 173 -38.42 16.44 -8.20
C ARG A 173 -39.70 15.75 -8.65
N ASP A 174 -39.62 14.88 -9.64
CA ASP A 174 -40.78 14.14 -10.15
C ASP A 174 -41.42 13.28 -9.04
N LYS A 175 -40.59 12.63 -8.21
CA LYS A 175 -41.08 11.87 -7.04
C LYS A 175 -41.70 12.77 -5.97
N MET A 176 -41.11 13.93 -5.71
CA MET A 176 -41.68 14.89 -4.75
C MET A 176 -43.00 15.46 -5.25
N GLU A 177 -43.12 15.75 -6.54
CA GLU A 177 -44.37 16.24 -7.16
C GLU A 177 -45.48 15.20 -7.06
N VAL A 178 -45.20 13.93 -7.36
CA VAL A 178 -46.15 12.83 -7.16
C VAL A 178 -46.54 12.66 -5.69
N VAL A 179 -45.59 12.79 -4.76
CA VAL A 179 -45.87 12.76 -3.31
C VAL A 179 -46.73 13.97 -2.90
N PHE A 180 -46.50 15.14 -3.47
CA PHE A 180 -47.26 16.36 -3.22
C PHE A 180 -48.68 16.29 -3.80
N GLU A 181 -48.86 15.67 -4.96
CA GLU A 181 -50.16 15.40 -5.57
C GLU A 181 -50.95 14.36 -4.77
N LEU A 182 -50.28 13.30 -4.28
CA LEU A 182 -50.89 12.31 -3.39
C LEU A 182 -51.32 12.95 -2.06
N LEU A 183 -50.46 13.73 -1.42
CA LEU A 183 -50.76 14.45 -0.16
C LEU A 183 -51.71 15.63 -0.36
N GLY A 184 -51.81 16.19 -1.56
CA GLY A 184 -52.77 17.23 -1.93
C GLY A 184 -54.17 16.70 -2.21
N SER A 185 -54.34 15.37 -2.29
CA SER A 185 -55.64 14.71 -2.42
C SER A 185 -56.23 14.19 -1.09
N GLU A 186 -55.44 14.18 -0.02
CA GLU A 186 -55.95 14.01 1.34
C GLU A 186 -56.41 15.37 1.86
N GLU A 187 -57.69 15.65 1.62
CA GLU A 187 -58.50 16.66 2.29
C GLU A 187 -58.28 16.56 3.81
N TRP A 188 -57.46 17.47 4.36
CA TRP A 188 -57.35 17.68 5.80
C TRP A 188 -58.66 18.30 6.28
N GLU A 189 -59.68 17.45 6.42
CA GLU A 189 -60.95 17.76 7.06
C GLU A 189 -60.66 18.11 8.53
N SER A 190 -61.26 19.22 8.95
CA SER A 190 -60.98 19.95 10.19
C SER A 190 -61.48 19.22 11.43
N ASP A 191 -60.68 19.17 12.50
CA ASP A 191 -61.16 18.79 13.84
C ASP A 191 -60.45 19.60 14.96
N TRP A 192 -60.60 20.93 14.91
CA TRP A 192 -60.15 21.83 16.00
C TRP A 192 -61.23 22.82 16.48
N GLU A 193 -62.51 22.58 16.16
CA GLU A 193 -63.62 23.30 16.79
C GLU A 193 -64.59 22.31 17.47
N SER A 194 -64.30 21.96 18.73
CA SER A 194 -65.28 21.63 19.78
C SER A 194 -64.65 21.74 21.17
#